data_AF-A0A431WCW0-F1
#
_entry.id   AF-A0A431WCW0-F1
#
_cell.length_a   1.000
_cell.length_b   1.000
_cell.length_c   1.000
_cell.angle_alpha   90.00
_cell.angle_beta   90.00
_cell.angle_gamma   90.00
#
_symmetry.space_group_name_H-M   'P 1'
#
loop_
_entity.id
_entity.type
_entity.pdbx_description
1 polymer ?
#
loop_
_entity_poly.entity_id
_entity_poly.type
_entity_poly.pdbx_seq_one_letter_code
_entity_poly.pdbx_strand_id
1 'polypeptide(L)'
;MAKRSISAPLLLVISVMLNVVRAEKQPITVWNYYLFPPFQTAPHSGLATDFVALLNQEFEGEFRFKLNSVPSARLNKYLKKEEQGVLLVVNWAWMGEGAKQKYL
;
A
#
# COMPACT_ATOMS: atom_id res chain seq x y z
N MET A 1 11.63 -53.20 18.88
CA MET A 1 10.94 -51.90 18.67
C MET A 1 12.01 -50.81 18.58
N ALA A 2 12.51 -50.54 17.37
CA ALA A 2 13.68 -49.66 17.18
C ALA A 2 13.26 -48.19 17.20
N LYS A 3 13.73 -47.42 18.20
CA LYS A 3 13.62 -45.96 18.24
C LYS A 3 14.52 -45.39 17.13
N ARG A 4 13.92 -45.02 15.99
CA ARG A 4 14.61 -44.30 14.91
C ARG A 4 14.96 -42.91 15.44
N SER A 5 16.24 -42.71 15.78
CA SER A 5 16.78 -41.41 16.15
C SER A 5 16.84 -40.52 14.91
N ILE A 6 16.12 -39.40 14.94
CA ILE A 6 16.12 -38.41 13.86
C ILE A 6 17.51 -37.77 13.86
N SER A 7 18.26 -37.91 12.76
CA SER A 7 19.61 -37.40 12.65
C SER A 7 19.61 -35.87 12.58
N ALA A 8 20.48 -35.22 13.38
CA ALA A 8 20.66 -33.76 13.41
C ALA A 8 20.73 -33.05 12.04
N PRO A 9 21.36 -33.61 10.97
CA PRO A 9 21.35 -32.98 9.65
C PRO A 9 19.94 -32.90 9.03
N LEU A 10 19.03 -33.83 9.33
CA LEU A 10 17.67 -33.80 8.83
C LEU A 10 16.87 -32.63 9.43
N LEU A 11 17.08 -32.36 10.72
CA LEU A 11 16.50 -31.22 11.42
C LEU A 11 17.05 -29.88 10.89
N LEU A 12 18.33 -29.83 10.53
CA LEU A 12 18.95 -28.64 9.94
C LEU A 12 18.38 -28.33 8.54
N VAL A 13 18.21 -29.34 7.69
CA VAL A 13 17.66 -29.17 6.33
C VAL A 13 16.20 -28.70 6.37
N ILE A 14 15.40 -29.24 7.30
CA ILE A 14 14.00 -28.79 7.50
C ILE A 14 13.95 -27.34 7.99
N SER A 15 14.85 -26.94 8.88
CA SER A 15 14.94 -25.55 9.38
C SER A 15 15.28 -24.55 8.27
N VAL A 16 16.17 -24.90 7.35
CA VAL A 16 16.53 -24.04 6.21
C VAL A 16 15.35 -23.89 5.22
N MET A 17 14.60 -24.97 4.98
CA MET A 17 13.41 -24.93 4.10
C MET A 17 12.26 -24.09 4.68
N LEU A 18 12.12 -24.04 6.01
CA LEU A 18 11.12 -23.21 6.68
C LEU A 18 11.44 -21.71 6.68
N ASN A 19 12.70 -21.31 6.44
CA ASN A 19 13.09 -19.90 6.37
C ASN A 19 12.85 -19.27 4.98
N VAL A 20 12.30 -20.02 4.01
CA VAL A 20 11.75 -19.46 2.77
C VAL A 20 10.34 -18.89 3.02
N VAL A 21 10.09 -18.33 4.20
CA VAL A 21 8.98 -17.40 4.38
C VAL A 21 9.40 -16.10 3.72
N ARG A 22 8.97 -15.92 2.47
CA ARG A 22 9.12 -14.67 1.74
C ARG A 22 8.58 -13.55 2.64
N ALA A 23 9.44 -12.62 3.06
CA ALA A 23 8.99 -11.43 3.75
C ALA A 23 8.06 -10.67 2.79
N GLU A 24 6.76 -10.81 2.98
CA GLU A 24 5.78 -10.08 2.18
C GLU A 24 5.97 -8.59 2.47
N LYS A 25 6.15 -7.81 1.42
CA LYS A 25 6.38 -6.38 1.55
C LYS A 25 5.14 -5.75 2.19
N GLN A 26 5.34 -5.10 3.33
CA GLN A 26 4.27 -4.36 3.99
C GLN A 26 3.73 -3.32 3.00
N PRO A 27 2.42 -3.33 2.71
CA PRO A 27 1.87 -2.47 1.69
C PRO A 27 1.89 -1.01 2.14
N ILE A 28 2.35 -0.13 1.27
CA ILE A 28 2.25 1.31 1.41
C ILE A 28 0.80 1.70 1.13
N THR A 29 0.13 2.25 2.13
CA THR A 29 -1.25 2.74 1.99
C THR A 29 -1.26 4.00 1.12
N VAL A 30 -2.08 3.98 0.08
CA VAL A 30 -2.34 5.14 -0.79
C VAL A 30 -3.79 5.54 -0.62
N TRP A 31 -4.05 6.74 -0.10
CA TRP A 31 -5.40 7.25 0.08
C TRP A 31 -5.89 8.03 -1.13
N ASN A 32 -7.15 7.78 -1.48
CA ASN A 32 -7.93 8.62 -2.39
C ASN A 32 -9.20 9.08 -1.66
N TYR A 33 -9.49 10.39 -1.68
CA TYR A 33 -10.75 10.93 -1.14
C TYR A 33 -11.67 11.51 -2.23
N TYR A 34 -11.22 11.51 -3.48
CA TYR A 34 -12.05 11.88 -4.62
C TYR A 34 -12.83 10.64 -5.09
N LEU A 35 -14.03 10.47 -4.52
CA LEU A 35 -14.91 9.31 -4.78
C LEU A 35 -15.87 9.54 -5.95
N PHE A 36 -15.41 10.27 -6.97
CA PHE A 36 -16.19 10.64 -8.14
C PHE A 36 -15.32 10.66 -9.40
N PRO A 37 -15.90 10.62 -10.61
CA PRO A 37 -15.14 10.66 -11.85
C PRO A 37 -14.30 11.93 -12.00
N PRO A 38 -13.08 11.87 -12.58
CA PRO A 38 -12.46 10.68 -13.20
C PRO A 38 -11.70 9.79 -12.20
N PHE A 39 -11.57 10.19 -10.94
CA PHE A 39 -10.77 9.50 -9.92
C PHE A 39 -11.33 8.14 -9.53
N GLN A 40 -12.66 8.07 -9.37
CA GLN A 40 -13.39 6.83 -9.14
C GLN A 40 -14.63 6.80 -10.03
N THR A 41 -14.66 5.87 -10.99
CA THR A 41 -15.76 5.69 -11.94
C THR A 41 -16.70 4.55 -11.52
N ALA A 42 -16.16 3.54 -10.85
CA ALA A 42 -16.88 2.41 -10.28
C ALA A 42 -16.08 1.83 -9.08
N PRO A 43 -16.61 0.86 -8.32
CA PRO A 43 -15.79 0.13 -7.36
C PRO A 43 -14.57 -0.48 -8.06
N HIS A 44 -13.36 -0.16 -7.57
CA HIS A 44 -12.09 -0.62 -8.14
C HIS A 44 -11.85 -0.19 -9.59
N SER A 45 -12.33 0.98 -10.01
CA SER A 45 -12.04 1.53 -11.34
C SER A 45 -11.96 3.05 -11.33
N GLY A 46 -11.23 3.60 -12.29
CA GLY A 46 -10.99 5.03 -12.45
C GLY A 46 -9.51 5.38 -12.26
N LEU A 47 -9.20 6.66 -12.45
CA LEU A 47 -7.83 7.15 -12.50
C LEU A 47 -7.02 6.79 -11.24
N ALA A 48 -7.63 6.77 -10.06
CA ALA A 48 -6.93 6.41 -8.83
C ALA A 48 -6.49 4.94 -8.84
N THR A 49 -7.34 4.04 -9.35
CA THR A 49 -7.02 2.62 -9.49
C THR A 49 -5.93 2.42 -10.53
N ASP A 50 -6.09 3.03 -11.71
CA ASP A 50 -5.14 2.88 -12.82
C ASP A 50 -3.76 3.41 -12.44
N PHE A 51 -3.70 4.53 -11.72
CA PHE A 51 -2.45 5.09 -11.25
C PHE A 51 -1.76 4.21 -10.21
N VAL A 52 -2.49 3.64 -9.25
CA VAL A 52 -1.89 2.70 -8.27
C VAL A 52 -1.46 1.39 -8.95
N ALA A 53 -2.16 0.95 -9.99
CA ALA A 53 -1.73 -0.18 -10.81
C ALA A 53 -0.40 0.13 -11.50
N LEU A 54 -0.28 1.31 -12.12
CA LEU A 54 0.97 1.78 -12.72
C LEU A 54 2.11 1.84 -11.70
N LEU A 55 1.89 2.41 -10.51
CA LEU A 55 2.91 2.44 -9.45
C LEU A 55 3.39 1.03 -9.05
N ASN A 56 2.48 0.07 -8.95
CA ASN A 56 2.86 -1.31 -8.63
C ASN A 56 3.63 -2.00 -9.77
N GLN A 57 3.37 -1.61 -11.02
CA GLN A 57 4.12 -2.09 -12.17
C GLN A 57 5.53 -1.49 -12.21
N GLU A 58 5.66 -0.17 -12.07
CA GLU A 58 6.95 0.52 -12.13
C GLU A 58 7.89 0.16 -10.97
N PHE A 59 7.34 -0.13 -9.80
CA PHE A 59 8.09 -0.51 -8.60
C PHE A 59 7.92 -1.99 -8.26
N GLU A 60 7.67 -2.83 -9.27
CA GLU A 60 7.53 -4.27 -9.07
C GLU A 60 8.78 -4.84 -8.37
N GLY A 61 8.55 -5.66 -7.35
CA GLY A 61 9.65 -6.24 -6.59
C GLY A 61 10.35 -5.27 -5.64
N GLU A 62 9.94 -3.99 -5.57
CA GLU A 62 10.46 -2.94 -4.66
C GLU A 62 9.41 -2.47 -3.65
N PHE A 63 8.23 -2.06 -4.13
CA PHE A 63 7.13 -1.57 -3.29
C PHE A 63 5.82 -2.30 -3.60
N ARG A 64 4.89 -2.24 -2.65
CA ARG A 64 3.52 -2.71 -2.84
C ARG A 64 2.59 -1.59 -2.40
N PHE A 65 1.95 -0.93 -3.35
CA PHE A 65 1.00 0.14 -3.09
C PHE A 65 -0.42 -0.42 -2.99
N LYS A 66 -1.15 -0.02 -1.95
CA LYS A 66 -2.54 -0.43 -1.73
C LYS A 66 -3.44 0.80 -1.72
N LEU A 67 -4.29 0.91 -2.74
CA LEU A 67 -5.29 1.97 -2.81
C LEU A 67 -6.37 1.78 -1.74
N ASN A 68 -6.68 2.84 -1.00
CA ASN A 68 -7.76 2.92 -0.04
C ASN A 68 -8.60 4.18 -0.33
N SER A 69 -9.68 4.00 -1.07
CA SER A 69 -10.64 5.07 -1.37
C SER A 69 -11.60 5.26 -0.19
N VAL A 70 -11.50 6.40 0.50
CA VAL A 70 -12.29 6.70 1.71
C VAL A 70 -12.86 8.12 1.67
N PRO A 71 -14.03 8.37 2.28
CA PRO A 71 -14.56 9.73 2.38
C PRO A 71 -13.60 10.67 3.12
N SER A 72 -13.55 11.95 2.75
CA SER A 72 -12.62 12.93 3.34
C SER A 72 -12.71 13.02 4.87
N ALA A 73 -13.92 12.87 5.43
CA ALA A 73 -14.11 12.85 6.88
C ALA A 73 -13.39 11.68 7.57
N ARG A 74 -13.27 10.53 6.89
CA ARG A 74 -12.52 9.37 7.38
C ARG A 74 -11.03 9.57 7.22
N LEU A 75 -10.57 10.08 6.07
CA LEU A 75 -9.17 10.45 5.87
C LEU A 75 -8.67 11.40 6.96
N ASN A 76 -9.45 12.44 7.29
CA ASN A 76 -9.12 13.37 8.37
C ASN A 76 -8.94 12.68 9.73
N LYS A 77 -9.65 11.58 10.00
CA LYS A 77 -9.44 10.79 11.23
C LYS A 77 -8.10 10.05 11.20
N TYR A 78 -7.71 9.50 10.05
CA TYR A 78 -6.40 8.84 9.89
C TYR A 78 -5.25 9.84 10.04
N LEU A 79 -5.36 11.01 9.41
CA LEU A 79 -4.36 12.07 9.51
C LEU A 79 -4.21 12.60 10.96
N LYS A 80 -5.31 12.79 11.69
CA LYS A 80 -5.28 13.19 13.11
C LYS A 80 -4.61 12.16 14.02
N LYS A 81 -4.59 10.90 13.61
CA LYS A 81 -3.91 9.81 14.32
C LYS A 81 -2.46 9.62 13.85
N GLU A 82 -1.97 10.48 12.97
CA GLU A 82 -0.64 10.39 12.38
C GLU A 82 -0.40 9.05 11.65
N GLU A 83 -1.47 8.43 11.16
CA GLU A 83 -1.36 7.23 10.34
C GLU A 83 -0.50 7.54 9.11
N GLN A 84 0.39 6.60 8.77
CA GLN A 84 1.34 6.75 7.68
C GLN A 84 0.70 6.32 6.35
N GLY A 85 0.90 7.11 5.31
CA GLY A 85 0.41 6.82 3.98
C GLY A 85 0.68 7.93 2.98
N VAL A 86 0.43 7.62 1.71
CA VAL A 86 0.55 8.57 0.60
C VAL A 86 -0.84 9.09 0.27
N LEU A 87 -0.99 10.41 0.14
CA LEU A 87 -2.20 11.01 -0.39
C LEU A 87 -2.06 11.18 -1.90
N LEU A 88 -2.89 10.48 -2.67
CA LEU A 88 -2.68 10.34 -4.11
C LEU A 88 -2.79 11.66 -4.86
N VAL A 89 -3.82 12.43 -4.54
CA VAL A 89 -4.09 13.75 -5.11
C VAL A 89 -4.52 14.63 -3.96
N VAL A 90 -3.98 15.85 -3.91
CA VAL A 90 -4.29 16.82 -2.86
C VAL A 90 -4.92 18.07 -3.46
N ASN A 91 -5.83 18.69 -2.73
CA ASN A 91 -6.36 20.00 -3.10
C ASN A 91 -5.26 21.06 -2.90
N TRP A 92 -5.09 21.98 -3.84
CA TRP A 92 -4.13 23.09 -3.75
C TRP A 92 -4.27 23.89 -2.44
N ALA A 93 -5.48 23.95 -1.87
CA ALA A 93 -5.76 24.64 -0.61
C ALA A 93 -4.96 24.08 0.57
N TRP A 94 -4.43 22.86 0.45
CA TRP A 94 -3.61 22.21 1.50
C TRP A 94 -2.12 22.53 1.35
N MET A 95 -1.71 23.17 0.26
CA MET A 95 -0.31 23.45 -0.06
C MET A 95 0.19 24.80 0.48
N GLY A 96 -0.64 25.51 1.26
CA GLY A 96 -0.27 26.78 1.91
C GLY A 96 -0.50 28.03 1.07
N GLU A 97 0.10 29.13 1.50
CA GLU A 97 -0.07 30.44 0.89
C GLU A 97 0.49 30.49 -0.55
N GLY A 98 -0.22 31.19 -1.45
CA GLY A 98 0.16 31.30 -2.87
C GLY A 98 -0.10 30.05 -3.72
N ALA A 99 -0.58 28.95 -3.14
CA ALA A 99 -0.86 27.72 -3.86
C ALA A 99 -1.93 27.89 -4.95
N LYS A 100 -2.94 28.75 -4.71
CA LYS A 100 -4.00 28.99 -5.67
C LYS A 100 -3.45 29.45 -7.02
N GLN A 101 -2.61 30.50 -7.02
CA GLN A 101 -2.04 31.09 -8.23
C GLN A 101 -1.05 30.17 -8.95
N LYS A 102 -0.47 29.20 -8.22
CA LYS A 102 0.51 28.27 -8.77
C LYS A 102 -0.13 27.07 -9.47
N TYR A 103 -1.28 26.60 -8.99
CA TYR A 103 -1.90 25.35 -9.41
C TYR A 103 -3.29 25.50 -10.05
N LEU A 104 -3.85 26.72 -10.08
CA LEU A 104 -5.07 27.10 -10.79
C LEU A 104 -4.83 28.35 -11.62
#